data_AF-A0A7J6KQS2-F1
#
_entry.id   AF-A0A7J6KQS2-F1
#
_cell.length_a   1.000
_cell.length_b   1.000
_cell.length_c   1.000
_cell.angle_alpha   90.00
_cell.angle_beta   90.00
_cell.angle_gamma   90.00
#
_symmetry.space_group_name_H-M   'P 1'
#
loop_
_entity.id
_entity.type
_entity.pdbx_description
1 polymer ?
#
loop_
_entity_poly.entity_id
_entity_poly.type
_entity_poly.pdbx_seq_one_letter_code
_entity_poly.pdbx_strand_id
1 'polypeptide(L)'
;MSAMEFQVDPNSQSIPVTSPAMAAESFNFHVVVYLSGVNAKNGCLGAFMGFAEKKGSSVDFPLGKEVEYEIELVNHDDPQKSVVLRSTQMIYPGLVRGWKEYANTSKLTKENGWLDKESQLVFRARANIVEKDPNPLKPEWHEVRFDGRQ
;
A
#
# COMPACT_ATOMS: atom_id res chain seq x y z
N MET A 1 8.04 6.29 -7.74
CA MET A 1 6.94 5.49 -7.17
C MET A 1 7.11 4.02 -7.51
N SER A 2 7.21 3.16 -6.50
CA SER A 2 7.40 1.70 -6.68
C SER A 2 6.06 0.97 -6.58
N ALA A 3 5.80 0.04 -7.51
CA ALA A 3 4.54 -0.71 -7.59
C ALA A 3 4.76 -2.19 -7.93
N MET A 4 4.01 -3.08 -7.27
CA MET A 4 3.99 -4.53 -7.50
C MET A 4 2.61 -5.01 -7.94
N GLU A 5 2.60 -6.16 -8.61
CA GLU A 5 1.43 -7.00 -8.83
C GLU A 5 1.77 -8.41 -8.34
N PHE A 6 0.86 -9.08 -7.64
CA PHE A 6 1.02 -10.47 -7.22
C PHE A 6 -0.32 -11.21 -7.18
N GLN A 7 -0.27 -12.50 -7.49
CA GLN A 7 -1.43 -13.39 -7.51
C GLN A 7 -1.54 -14.19 -6.21
N VAL A 8 -2.78 -14.49 -5.81
CA VAL A 8 -3.11 -15.32 -4.65
C VAL A 8 -4.13 -16.37 -5.03
N ASP A 9 -3.81 -17.63 -4.77
CA ASP A 9 -4.77 -18.73 -4.89
C ASP A 9 -5.78 -18.62 -3.75
N PRO A 10 -7.08 -18.39 -4.03
CA PRO A 10 -8.10 -18.27 -2.99
C PRO A 10 -8.27 -19.56 -2.16
N ASN A 11 -7.76 -20.70 -2.64
CA ASN A 11 -7.80 -21.99 -1.94
C ASN A 11 -6.50 -22.32 -1.20
N SER A 12 -5.53 -21.39 -1.17
CA SER A 12 -4.25 -21.63 -0.52
C SER A 12 -4.42 -21.97 0.96
N GLN A 13 -3.75 -23.05 1.40
CA GLN A 13 -3.70 -23.46 2.80
C GLN A 13 -2.66 -22.68 3.62
N SER A 14 -1.78 -21.90 2.97
CA SER A 14 -0.79 -21.08 3.66
C SER A 14 -1.46 -19.82 4.22
N ILE A 15 -1.44 -19.65 5.54
CA ILE A 15 -1.99 -18.45 6.19
C ILE A 15 -0.91 -17.83 7.08
N PRO A 16 -0.48 -16.58 6.80
CA PRO A 16 -0.87 -15.73 5.67
C PRO A 16 -0.16 -16.08 4.35
N VAL A 17 -0.74 -15.66 3.22
CA VAL A 17 -0.06 -15.61 1.92
C VAL A 17 0.73 -14.30 1.83
N THR A 18 2.00 -14.37 1.47
CA THR A 18 2.90 -13.19 1.42
C THR A 18 3.51 -13.04 0.03
N SER A 19 3.44 -11.83 -0.53
CA SER A 19 4.09 -11.53 -1.81
C SER A 19 5.62 -11.57 -1.68
N PRO A 20 6.37 -11.70 -2.80
CA PRO A 20 7.77 -11.34 -2.81
C PRO A 20 7.99 -9.89 -2.35
N ALA A 21 9.16 -9.61 -1.77
CA ALA A 21 9.56 -8.26 -1.40
C ALA A 21 9.91 -7.43 -2.64
N MET A 22 9.43 -6.20 -2.69
CA MET A 22 9.79 -5.21 -3.70
C MET A 22 10.58 -4.07 -3.08
N ALA A 23 11.61 -3.64 -3.79
CA ALA A 23 12.36 -2.45 -3.42
C ALA A 23 11.58 -1.17 -3.74
N ALA A 24 11.39 -0.34 -2.71
CA ALA A 24 11.27 1.10 -2.82
C ALA A 24 12.64 1.74 -2.57
N GLU A 25 12.75 3.05 -2.80
CA GLU A 25 13.99 3.85 -2.72
C GLU A 25 14.98 3.34 -1.64
N SER A 26 14.62 3.46 -0.37
CA SER A 26 15.43 3.10 0.80
C SER A 26 14.87 1.96 1.66
N PHE A 27 13.78 1.33 1.25
CA PHE A 27 13.14 0.23 2.01
C PHE A 27 12.56 -0.82 1.06
N ASN A 28 12.29 -2.01 1.58
CA ASN A 28 11.52 -3.03 0.89
C ASN A 28 10.10 -3.06 1.45
N PHE A 29 9.13 -3.36 0.59
CA PHE A 29 7.77 -3.65 1.01
C PHE A 29 7.25 -4.95 0.41
N HIS A 30 6.27 -5.55 1.07
CA HIS A 30 5.57 -6.75 0.61
C HIS A 30 4.12 -6.69 1.07
N VAL A 31 3.24 -7.43 0.41
CA VAL A 31 1.84 -7.54 0.80
C VAL A 31 1.61 -8.86 1.52
N VAL A 32 0.85 -8.79 2.61
CA VAL A 32 0.44 -9.94 3.42
C VAL A 32 -1.07 -10.05 3.34
N VAL A 33 -1.58 -11.19 2.89
CA VAL A 33 -3.01 -11.47 2.71
C VAL A 33 -3.44 -12.60 3.63
N TYR A 34 -4.48 -12.34 4.42
CA TYR A 34 -5.17 -13.33 5.23
C TYR A 34 -6.51 -13.65 4.56
N LEU A 35 -6.55 -14.72 3.76
CA LEU A 35 -7.74 -15.11 3.00
C LEU A 35 -8.95 -15.38 3.89
N SER A 36 -8.74 -16.00 5.05
CA SER A 36 -9.79 -16.26 6.05
C SER A 36 -10.00 -15.12 7.04
N GLY A 37 -9.37 -13.97 6.81
CA GLY A 37 -9.31 -12.84 7.73
C GLY A 37 -8.32 -13.05 8.89
N VAL A 38 -7.97 -11.96 9.58
CA VAL A 38 -6.95 -11.98 10.66
C VAL A 38 -7.44 -12.71 11.92
N ASN A 39 -8.76 -12.80 12.13
CA ASN A 39 -9.39 -13.41 13.30
C ASN A 39 -10.52 -14.41 12.95
N ALA A 40 -10.54 -14.96 11.73
CA ALA A 40 -11.45 -16.02 11.25
C ALA A 40 -12.98 -15.77 11.33
N LYS A 41 -13.47 -14.61 11.81
CA LYS A 41 -14.89 -14.44 12.20
C LYS A 41 -15.79 -13.69 11.22
N ASN A 42 -15.26 -13.00 10.21
CA ASN A 42 -16.05 -11.95 9.54
C ASN A 42 -16.30 -12.18 8.04
N GLY A 43 -15.89 -13.32 7.46
CA GLY A 43 -16.09 -13.59 6.02
C GLY A 43 -15.42 -12.54 5.12
N CYS A 44 -14.41 -11.85 5.64
CA CYS A 44 -13.63 -10.84 4.95
C CYS A 44 -12.17 -11.25 4.97
N LEU A 45 -11.48 -11.07 3.84
CA LEU A 45 -10.03 -11.18 3.79
C LEU A 45 -9.40 -9.92 4.39
N GLY A 46 -8.23 -10.09 5.00
CA GLY A 46 -7.38 -8.98 5.42
C GLY A 46 -6.21 -8.79 4.47
N ALA A 47 -5.83 -7.54 4.19
CA ALA A 47 -4.68 -7.20 3.37
C ALA A 47 -3.81 -6.14 4.05
N PHE A 48 -2.50 -6.38 4.09
CA PHE A 48 -1.54 -5.58 4.85
C PHE A 48 -0.28 -5.32 4.04
N MET A 49 0.31 -4.16 4.27
CA MET A 49 1.63 -3.78 3.82
C MET A 49 2.65 -4.07 4.93
N GLY A 50 3.67 -4.84 4.61
CA GLY A 50 4.84 -5.07 5.46
C GLY A 50 6.04 -4.26 4.97
N PHE A 51 6.76 -3.63 5.89
CA PHE A 51 7.92 -2.79 5.60
C PHE A 51 9.19 -3.41 6.18
N ALA A 52 10.25 -3.50 5.39
CA ALA A 52 11.50 -4.12 5.78
C ALA A 52 12.71 -3.33 5.25
N GLU A 53 13.86 -3.58 5.86
CA GLU A 53 15.12 -3.01 5.38
C GLU A 53 15.50 -3.58 4.01
N LYS A 54 16.14 -2.73 3.21
CA LYS A 54 16.71 -3.13 1.93
C LYS A 54 18.09 -3.73 2.17
N LYS A 55 18.16 -5.06 2.20
CA LYS A 55 19.44 -5.79 2.38
C LYS A 55 20.47 -5.35 1.33
N GLY A 56 21.67 -5.01 1.77
CA GLY A 56 22.78 -4.59 0.89
C GLY A 56 22.68 -3.15 0.38
N SER A 57 21.73 -2.35 0.88
CA SER A 57 21.66 -0.92 0.62
C SER A 57 22.62 -0.16 1.54
N SER A 58 23.35 0.82 0.99
CA SER A 58 24.08 1.81 1.80
C SER A 58 23.18 2.94 2.30
N VAL A 59 21.91 2.97 1.85
CA VAL A 59 20.90 3.94 2.28
C VAL A 59 20.19 3.39 3.49
N ASP A 60 20.18 4.16 4.58
CA ASP A 60 19.48 3.82 5.82
C ASP A 60 17.97 3.71 5.59
N PHE A 61 17.35 2.81 6.35
CA PHE A 61 15.89 2.73 6.39
C PHE A 61 15.34 4.10 6.81
N PRO A 62 14.26 4.60 6.17
CA PRO A 62 13.71 5.93 6.43
C PRO A 62 12.90 5.94 7.75
N LEU A 63 13.58 5.68 8.87
CA LEU A 63 12.99 5.64 10.21
C LEU A 63 12.29 6.96 10.52
N GLY A 64 11.03 6.87 10.94
CA GLY A 64 10.23 8.04 11.32
C GLY A 64 9.72 8.87 10.14
N LYS A 65 9.95 8.44 8.89
CA LYS A 65 9.30 9.04 7.72
C LYS A 65 7.88 8.51 7.55
N GLU A 66 7.01 9.36 7.01
CA GLU A 66 5.69 8.96 6.55
C GLU A 66 5.82 8.28 5.19
N VAL A 67 5.13 7.16 5.02
CA VAL A 67 4.97 6.47 3.75
C VAL A 67 3.49 6.44 3.41
N GLU A 68 3.16 6.92 2.21
CA GLU A 68 1.87 6.66 1.59
C GLU A 68 1.94 5.32 0.89
N TYR A 69 0.95 4.46 1.16
CA TYR A 69 0.83 3.17 0.51
C TYR A 69 -0.61 2.88 0.10
N GLU A 70 -0.74 2.08 -0.94
CA GLU A 70 -1.99 1.62 -1.52
C GLU A 70 -1.94 0.12 -1.73
N ILE A 71 -3.06 -0.55 -1.46
CA ILE A 71 -3.31 -1.92 -1.89
C ILE A 71 -4.60 -1.88 -2.72
N GLU A 72 -4.55 -2.47 -3.91
CA GLU A 72 -5.68 -2.69 -4.81
C GLU A 72 -5.92 -4.20 -4.96
N LEU A 73 -7.17 -4.63 -4.82
CA LEU A 73 -7.65 -5.92 -5.32
C LEU A 73 -8.35 -5.67 -6.65
N VAL A 74 -7.84 -6.29 -7.71
CA VAL A 74 -8.25 -6.04 -9.09
C VAL A 74 -9.54 -6.78 -9.40
N ASN A 75 -10.50 -6.07 -9.99
CA ASN A 75 -11.61 -6.69 -10.70
C ASN A 75 -11.29 -6.69 -12.21
N HIS A 76 -11.28 -7.87 -12.81
CA HIS A 76 -10.86 -8.10 -14.19
C HIS A 76 -11.94 -7.73 -15.22
N ASP A 77 -13.21 -7.73 -14.83
CA ASP A 77 -14.33 -7.40 -15.72
C ASP A 77 -14.65 -5.91 -15.69
N ASP A 78 -14.48 -5.26 -14.53
CA ASP A 78 -14.83 -3.86 -14.32
C ASP A 78 -13.81 -3.17 -13.37
N PRO A 79 -12.86 -2.41 -13.91
CA PRO A 79 -11.86 -1.69 -13.11
C PRO A 79 -12.45 -0.71 -12.09
N GLN A 80 -13.69 -0.22 -12.28
CA GLN A 80 -14.34 0.66 -11.30
C GLN A 80 -14.80 -0.10 -10.05
N LYS A 81 -14.92 -1.43 -10.14
CA LYS A 81 -15.23 -2.29 -8.99
C LYS A 81 -14.01 -2.69 -8.19
N SER A 82 -12.79 -2.50 -8.71
CA SER A 82 -11.55 -2.78 -7.94
C SER A 82 -11.61 -2.14 -6.56
N VAL A 83 -11.24 -2.90 -5.53
CA VAL A 83 -11.17 -2.38 -4.16
C VAL A 83 -9.81 -1.73 -4.00
N VAL A 84 -9.78 -0.41 -3.83
CA VAL A 84 -8.53 0.35 -3.64
C VAL A 84 -8.56 1.05 -2.30
N LEU A 85 -7.67 0.68 -1.39
CA LEU A 85 -7.52 1.35 -0.09
C LEU A 85 -6.12 1.95 0.04
N ARG A 86 -6.08 3.16 0.60
CA ARG A 86 -4.87 3.97 0.77
C ARG A 86 -4.69 4.36 2.23
N SER A 87 -3.46 4.43 2.68
CA SER A 87 -3.13 4.96 4.00
C SER A 87 -1.76 5.62 3.99
N THR A 88 -1.56 6.51 4.95
CA THR A 88 -0.25 7.12 5.23
C THR A 88 0.14 6.74 6.64
N GLN A 89 1.33 6.19 6.82
CA GLN A 89 1.81 5.72 8.11
C GLN A 89 3.28 6.07 8.32
N MET A 90 3.64 6.37 9.55
CA MET A 90 5.04 6.42 9.95
C MET A 90 5.60 5.00 10.01
N ILE A 91 6.71 4.74 9.31
CA ILE A 91 7.25 3.39 9.17
C ILE A 91 8.47 3.12 10.06
N TYR A 92 8.59 1.86 10.48
CA TYR A 92 9.77 1.28 11.13
C TYR A 92 9.98 -0.15 10.60
N PRO A 93 11.20 -0.70 10.65
CA PRO A 93 11.49 -2.06 10.17
C PRO A 93 10.59 -3.10 10.85
N GLY A 94 10.02 -4.00 10.06
CA GLY A 94 9.11 -5.04 10.55
C GLY A 94 7.67 -4.56 10.80
N LEU A 95 7.36 -3.28 10.56
CA LEU A 95 6.00 -2.78 10.64
C LEU A 95 5.09 -3.49 9.62
N VAL A 96 3.95 -3.99 10.08
CA VAL A 96 2.85 -4.49 9.24
C VAL A 96 1.59 -3.69 9.55
N ARG A 97 1.00 -3.07 8.52
CA ARG A 97 -0.22 -2.23 8.64
C ARG A 97 -1.14 -2.39 7.45
N GLY A 98 -2.44 -2.27 7.66
CA GLY A 98 -3.44 -2.51 6.63
C GLY A 98 -4.83 -2.70 7.23
N TRP A 99 -5.67 -3.43 6.49
CA TRP A 99 -7.10 -3.55 6.78
C TRP A 99 -7.45 -4.99 7.09
N LYS A 100 -8.07 -5.20 8.26
CA LYS A 100 -8.55 -6.51 8.71
C LYS A 100 -9.77 -6.99 7.93
N GLU A 101 -10.60 -6.04 7.49
CA GLU A 101 -11.81 -6.27 6.70
C GLU A 101 -11.65 -5.57 5.35
N TYR A 102 -10.76 -6.08 4.52
CA TYR A 102 -10.40 -5.45 3.26
C TYR A 102 -11.45 -5.71 2.17
N ALA A 103 -11.86 -6.96 1.99
CA ALA A 103 -12.92 -7.34 1.04
C ALA A 103 -13.69 -8.57 1.53
N ASN A 104 -15.00 -8.62 1.25
CA ASN A 104 -15.86 -9.73 1.62
C ASN A 104 -15.62 -10.92 0.67
N THR A 105 -15.18 -12.06 1.22
CA THR A 105 -14.76 -13.23 0.44
C THR A 105 -15.91 -13.88 -0.33
N SER A 106 -17.14 -13.80 0.18
CA SER A 106 -18.33 -14.36 -0.51
C SER A 106 -18.63 -13.68 -1.84
N LYS A 107 -18.11 -12.47 -2.07
CA LYS A 107 -18.29 -11.72 -3.31
C LYS A 107 -17.18 -11.98 -4.34
N LEU A 108 -16.06 -12.57 -3.92
CA LEU A 108 -14.86 -12.73 -4.72
C LEU A 108 -14.93 -13.98 -5.60
N THR A 109 -15.88 -13.98 -6.52
CA THR A 109 -16.10 -15.10 -7.44
C THR A 109 -15.67 -14.74 -8.86
N LYS A 110 -15.52 -15.77 -9.70
CA LYS A 110 -15.18 -15.62 -11.12
C LYS A 110 -16.29 -14.87 -11.88
N GLU A 111 -17.55 -15.17 -11.58
CA GLU A 111 -18.72 -14.56 -12.24
C GLU A 111 -18.86 -13.07 -11.94
N ASN A 112 -18.25 -12.62 -10.84
CA ASN A 112 -18.21 -11.22 -10.44
C ASN A 112 -16.90 -10.51 -10.87
N GLY A 113 -16.05 -11.18 -11.65
CA GLY A 113 -14.82 -10.62 -12.21
C GLY A 113 -13.62 -10.57 -11.26
N TRP A 114 -13.68 -11.22 -10.10
CA TRP A 114 -12.60 -11.13 -9.09
C TRP A 114 -11.48 -12.15 -9.26
N LEU A 115 -11.74 -13.22 -10.02
CA LEU A 115 -10.76 -14.25 -10.31
C LEU A 115 -10.29 -14.10 -11.75
N ASP A 116 -8.98 -14.13 -11.96
CA ASP A 116 -8.40 -14.09 -13.30
C ASP A 116 -8.64 -15.39 -14.09
N LYS A 117 -8.05 -15.47 -15.28
CA LYS A 117 -8.14 -16.66 -16.15
C LYS A 117 -7.59 -17.94 -15.49
N GLU A 118 -6.70 -17.81 -14.50
CA GLU A 118 -6.05 -18.88 -13.74
C GLU A 118 -6.73 -19.12 -12.39
N SER A 119 -7.90 -18.51 -12.18
CA SER A 119 -8.68 -18.56 -10.94
C SER A 119 -7.95 -17.98 -9.72
N GLN A 120 -7.08 -16.98 -9.94
CA GLN A 120 -6.32 -16.29 -8.91
C GLN A 120 -6.93 -14.93 -8.59
N LEU A 121 -6.80 -14.50 -7.34
CA LEU A 121 -7.01 -13.11 -6.95
C LEU A 121 -5.76 -12.31 -7.31
N VAL A 122 -5.92 -11.15 -7.96
CA VAL A 122 -4.78 -10.28 -8.32
C VAL A 122 -4.76 -9.05 -7.42
N PHE A 123 -3.65 -8.86 -6.73
CA PHE A 123 -3.40 -7.69 -5.90
C PHE A 123 -2.32 -6.82 -6.53
N ARG A 124 -2.54 -5.52 -6.50
CA ARG A 124 -1.54 -4.50 -6.81
C ARG A 124 -1.23 -3.70 -5.57
N ALA A 125 0.01 -3.27 -5.43
CA ALA A 125 0.37 -2.42 -4.30
C ALA A 125 1.49 -1.46 -4.67
N ARG A 126 1.47 -0.28 -4.05
CA ARG A 126 2.51 0.72 -4.20
C ARG A 126 2.79 1.41 -2.87
N ALA A 127 4.03 1.86 -2.70
CA ALA A 127 4.46 2.57 -1.51
C ALA A 127 5.47 3.66 -1.87
N ASN A 128 5.36 4.83 -1.25
CA ASN A 128 6.21 6.00 -1.48
C ASN A 128 6.47 6.74 -0.17
N ILE A 129 7.69 7.23 0.00
CA ILE A 129 7.99 8.18 1.08
C ILE A 129 7.25 9.48 0.77
N VAL A 130 6.54 10.01 1.76
CA VAL A 130 5.98 11.35 1.70
C VAL A 130 7.12 12.32 1.97
N GLU A 131 7.65 12.92 0.91
CA GLU A 131 8.52 14.08 1.04
C GLU A 131 7.68 15.28 1.47
N LYS A 132 7.60 15.52 2.78
CA LYS A 132 7.20 16.85 3.27
C LYS A 132 8.35 17.79 2.98
N ASP A 133 8.09 18.82 2.18
CA ASP A 133 9.06 19.91 1.98
C ASP A 133 9.53 20.38 3.37
N PRO A 134 10.82 20.23 3.71
CA PRO A 134 11.32 20.62 5.04
C PRO A 134 11.25 22.13 5.26
N ASN A 135 10.96 22.90 4.20
CA ASN A 135 10.76 24.33 4.27
C ASN A 135 9.47 24.69 3.51
N PRO A 136 8.27 24.47 4.08
CA PRO A 136 7.07 25.06 3.49
C PRO A 136 7.33 26.56 3.54
N LEU A 137 7.57 27.18 2.38
CA LEU A 137 7.92 28.60 2.25
C LEU A 137 7.19 29.37 3.35
N LYS A 138 7.94 29.82 4.37
CA LYS A 138 7.40 30.83 5.29
C LYS A 138 6.89 31.92 4.35
N PRO A 139 5.62 32.35 4.43
CA PRO A 139 5.17 33.45 3.61
C PRO A 139 6.09 34.63 3.90
N GLU A 140 7.00 34.93 2.96
CA GLU A 140 7.85 36.10 3.04
C GLU A 140 6.95 37.29 2.75
N TRP A 141 6.52 37.96 3.81
CA TRP A 141 5.92 39.27 3.72
C TRP A 141 6.95 40.21 3.09
N HIS A 142 6.76 40.53 1.80
CA HIS A 142 7.50 41.60 1.16
C HIS A 142 6.81 42.91 1.55
N GLU A 143 7.40 43.64 2.50
CA GLU A 143 6.97 45.00 2.84
C GLU A 143 7.36 45.92 1.67
N VAL A 144 6.44 46.15 0.74
CA VAL A 144 6.64 47.13 -0.35
C VAL A 144 6.45 48.52 0.24
N ARG A 145 7.56 49.24 0.45
CA ARG A 145 7.52 50.67 0.78
C ARG A 145 7.45 51.48 -0.50
N PHE A 146 6.36 52.20 -0.68
CA PHE A 146 6.23 53.22 -1.71
C PHE A 146 6.90 54.50 -1.20
N ASP A 147 8.08 54.82 -1.72
CA ASP A 147 8.64 56.17 -1.57
C ASP A 147 7.90 57.11 -2.51
N GLY A 148 6.89 57.79 -1.97
CA GLY A 148 6.15 58.84 -2.64
C GLY A 148 6.99 60.11 -2.79
N ARG A 149 7.87 60.13 -3.79
CA ARG A 149 8.42 61.38 -4.34
C ARG A 149 8.06 61.47 -5.82
N GLN A 150 6.98 62.22 -6.09
CA GLN A 150 6.83 62.96 -7.34
C GLN A 150 7.72 64.21 -7.28
#